data_AF-A0A2Z6A156-F1
#
_entry.id   AF-A0A2Z6A156-F1
#
_cell.length_a   1.000
_cell.length_b   1.000
_cell.length_c   1.000
_cell.angle_alpha   90.00
_cell.angle_beta   90.00
_cell.angle_gamma   90.00
#
_symmetry.space_group_name_H-M   'P 1'
#
loop_
_entity.id
_entity.type
_entity.pdbx_description
1 polymer ?
#
loop_
_entity_poly.entity_id
_entity_poly.type
_entity_poly.pdbx_seq_one_letter_code
_entity_poly.pdbx_strand_id
1 'polypeptide(L)' 'KITSNAPAFEPREFRLKVGDEVTLILTNLDKIEDLTHGFAIPNYNINFIADKPGVFWCYCTH' A
#
# COMPACT_ATOMS: atom_id res chain seq x y z
N LYS A 1 3.06 -0.86 -8.01
CA LYS A 1 3.59 0.52 -7.82
C LYS A 1 2.40 1.42 -7.55
N ILE A 2 2.48 2.26 -6.53
CA ILE A 2 1.43 3.18 -6.08
C ILE A 2 2.08 4.52 -5.67
N THR A 3 1.30 5.58 -5.61
CA THR A 3 1.75 6.91 -5.18
C THR A 3 0.93 7.40 -3.98
N SER A 4 1.51 8.26 -3.15
CA SER A 4 0.77 9.02 -2.15
C SER A 4 0.86 10.52 -2.42
N ASN A 5 -0.27 11.20 -2.22
CA ASN A 5 -0.35 12.64 -2.05
C ASN A 5 -1.44 12.89 -1.01
N ALA A 6 -1.09 13.49 0.13
CA ALA A 6 -1.99 13.53 1.27
C ALA A 6 -3.37 14.12 0.90
N PRO A 7 -4.49 13.49 1.30
CA PRO A 7 -4.60 12.39 2.25
C PRO A 7 -4.74 10.98 1.61
N ALA A 8 -4.37 10.79 0.34
CA ALA A 8 -4.76 9.60 -0.42
C ALA A 8 -3.59 8.83 -1.04
N PHE A 9 -3.81 7.52 -1.17
CA PHE A 9 -3.06 6.67 -2.09
C PHE A 9 -3.74 6.60 -3.46
N GLU A 10 -2.94 6.48 -4.51
CA GLU A 10 -3.41 6.27 -5.87
C GLU A 10 -2.68 5.08 -6.53
N PRO A 11 -3.42 4.12 -7.12
CA PRO A 11 -4.88 3.96 -7.07
C PRO A 11 -5.40 3.58 -5.67
N ARG A 12 -6.70 3.80 -5.41
CA ARG A 12 -7.34 3.49 -4.11
C ARG A 12 -7.55 2.00 -3.85
N GLU A 13 -7.60 1.19 -4.91
CA GLU A 13 -7.66 -0.26 -4.84
C GLU A 13 -6.89 -0.89 -6.00
N PHE A 14 -6.45 -2.12 -5.80
CA PHE A 14 -5.85 -2.96 -6.83
C PHE A 14 -6.26 -4.42 -6.61
N ARG A 15 -6.26 -5.22 -7.68
CA ARG A 15 -6.67 -6.62 -7.63
C ARG A 15 -5.47 -7.52 -7.90
N LEU A 16 -5.38 -8.57 -7.11
CA LEU A 16 -4.33 -9.59 -7.19
C LEU A 16 -4.99 -10.97 -7.33
N LYS A 17 -4.20 -11.98 -7.69
CA LYS A 17 -4.61 -13.38 -7.65
C LYS A 17 -4.03 -14.05 -6.41
N VAL A 18 -4.77 -15.02 -5.88
CA VAL A 18 -4.23 -15.87 -4.80
C VAL A 18 -3.00 -16.61 -5.32
N GLY A 19 -1.92 -16.55 -4.54
CA GLY A 19 -0.61 -17.12 -4.89
C GLY A 19 0.35 -16.14 -5.56
N ASP A 20 -0.06 -14.91 -5.88
CA ASP A 20 0.86 -13.90 -6.42
C ASP A 20 1.95 -13.54 -5.38
N GLU A 21 3.19 -13.44 -5.84
CA GLU A 21 4.28 -12.82 -5.09
C GLU A 21 4.27 -11.31 -5.35
N VAL A 22 4.08 -10.53 -4.28
CA VAL A 22 3.79 -9.11 -4.36
C VAL A 22 4.90 -8.33 -3.69
N THR A 23 5.40 -7.30 -4.40
CA THR A 23 6.25 -6.25 -3.81
C THR A 23 5.56 -4.91 -4.01
N LEU A 24 5.25 -4.24 -2.91
CA LEU A 24 4.69 -2.89 -2.94
C LEU A 24 5.78 -1.84 -3.00
N ILE A 25 5.61 -0.89 -3.92
CA ILE A 25 6.48 0.27 -4.09
C ILE A 25 5.58 1.49 -4.01
N LEU A 26 5.78 2.30 -2.98
CA LEU A 26 5.06 3.54 -2.71
C LEU A 26 6.01 4.73 -2.88
N THR A 27 5.61 5.71 -3.68
CA THR A 27 6.32 6.98 -3.81
C THR A 27 5.48 8.11 -3.20
N ASN A 28 6.03 8.80 -2.20
CA ASN A 28 5.44 10.03 -1.68
C ASN A 28 5.72 11.19 -2.66
N LEU A 29 4.65 11.83 -3.14
CA LEU A 29 4.71 12.97 -4.06
C LEU A 29 4.53 14.32 -3.37
N ASP A 30 4.27 14.33 -2.06
CA ASP A 30 4.21 15.56 -1.29
C ASP A 30 5.56 16.28 -1.30
N LYS A 31 5.49 17.61 -1.41
CA LYS A 31 6.66 18.51 -1.39
C LYS A 31 6.72 19.33 -0.10
N ILE A 32 5.90 18.97 0.87
CA ILE A 32 5.81 19.64 2.17
C ILE A 32 6.78 18.91 3.11
N GLU A 33 7.65 19.68 3.77
CA GLU A 33 8.56 19.16 4.79
C GLU A 33 7.80 18.49 5.94
N ASP A 34 8.35 17.40 6.48
CA ASP A 34 7.78 16.60 7.56
C ASP A 34 6.40 15.98 7.30
N LEU A 35 5.86 16.06 6.07
CA LEU A 35 4.63 15.39 5.68
C LEU A 35 4.89 13.91 5.34
N THR A 36 5.10 13.13 6.39
CA THR A 36 5.43 11.70 6.31
C THR A 36 4.18 10.85 6.12
N HIS A 37 4.30 9.82 5.28
CA HIS A 37 3.29 8.77 5.12
C HIS A 37 3.86 7.45 5.59
N GLY A 38 3.00 6.56 6.08
CA GLY A 38 3.32 5.15 6.24
C GLY A 38 2.41 4.29 5.38
N PHE A 39 2.73 3.01 5.24
CA PHE A 39 1.87 2.07 4.54
C PHE A 39 1.84 0.75 5.30
N ALA A 40 0.63 0.26 5.59
CA ALA A 40 0.44 -1.02 6.25
C ALA A 40 -0.74 -1.80 5.65
N ILE A 41 -0.60 -3.12 5.64
CA ILE A 41 -1.67 -4.08 5.43
C ILE A 41 -1.68 -4.96 6.69
N PRO A 42 -2.82 -5.12 7.40
CA PRO A 42 -2.86 -5.94 8.60
C PRO A 42 -2.34 -7.36 8.34
N ASN A 43 -1.37 -7.81 9.13
CA ASN A 43 -0.73 -9.14 9.08
C ASN A 43 0.17 -9.42 7.85
N TYR A 44 0.45 -8.43 6.99
CA TYR A 44 1.33 -8.61 5.84
C TYR A 44 2.49 -7.60 5.85
N ASN A 45 3.64 -8.04 5.32
CA ASN A 45 4.79 -7.18 5.07
C ASN A 45 4.66 -6.47 3.70
N ILE A 46 5.63 -5.61 3.37
CA ILE A 46 5.67 -4.89 2.07
C ILE A 46 5.99 -5.83 0.89
N ASN A 47 6.77 -6.89 1.14
CA ASN A 47 6.93 -8.03 0.25
C ASN A 47 6.22 -9.24 0.89
N PHE A 48 5.29 -9.85 0.16
CA PHE A 48 4.41 -10.89 0.68
C PHE A 48 3.82 -11.76 -0.44
N ILE A 49 3.29 -12.92 -0.04
CA ILE A 49 2.45 -13.75 -0.91
C ILE A 49 0.98 -13.45 -0.61
N ALA A 50 0.17 -13.26 -1.65
CA ALA A 50 -1.29 -13.17 -1.53
C ALA A 50 -1.88 -14.57 -1.25
N ASP A 51 -1.71 -15.06 -0.04
CA ASP A 51 -1.99 -16.46 0.36
C ASP A 51 -3.48 -16.79 0.55
N LYS A 52 -4.33 -15.77 0.72
CA LYS A 52 -5.76 -15.94 1.03
C LYS A 52 -6.64 -15.12 0.09
N PRO A 53 -7.80 -15.65 -0.34
CA PRO A 53 -8.80 -14.86 -1.05
C PRO A 53 -9.50 -13.89 -0.09
N GLY A 54 -9.95 -12.74 -0.60
CA GLY A 54 -10.74 -11.78 0.16
C GLY A 54 -10.40 -10.33 -0.16
N VAL A 55 -10.93 -9.44 0.67
CA VAL A 55 -10.61 -8.00 0.66
C VAL A 55 -9.68 -7.72 1.82
N PHE A 56 -8.54 -7.10 1.53
CA PHE A 56 -7.53 -6.73 2.50
C PHE A 56 -7.35 -5.21 2.44
N TRP A 57 -7.55 -4.56 3.59
CA TRP A 57 -7.40 -3.12 3.68
C TRP A 57 -5.93 -2.72 3.76
N CYS A 58 -5.56 -1.66 3.06
CA CYS A 58 -4.32 -0.93 3.29
C CYS A 58 -4.64 0.46 3.82
N TYR A 59 -3.74 1.02 4.63
CA TYR A 59 -3.95 2.32 5.26
C TYR A 59 -2.63 3.05 5.53
N CYS A 60 -2.74 4.37 5.67
CA CYS A 60 -1.64 5.22 6.11
C CYS A 60 -1.51 5.15 7.63
N THR A 61 -0.31 4.89 8.15
CA THR A 61 -0.09 4.76 9.60
C THR A 61 0.21 6.09 10.29
N HIS A 62 0.43 7.15 9.53
CA HIS A 62 0.73 8.51 9.99
C HIS A 62 -0.15 9.51 9.27
#